data_AF-A0A5R9KYW8-F1
#
_entry.id   AF-A0A5R9KYW8-F1
#
_cell.length_a   1.000
_cell.length_b   1.000
_cell.length_c   1.000
_cell.angle_alpha   90.00
_cell.angle_beta   90.00
_cell.angle_gamma   90.00
#
_symmetry.space_group_name_H-M   'P 1'
#
loop_
_entity.id
_entity.type
_entity.pdbx_description
1 polymer ?
#
loop_
_entity_poly.entity_id
_entity_poly.type
_entity_poly.pdbx_seq_one_letter_code
_entity_poly.pdbx_strand_id
1 'polypeptide(L)'
;MRDVFKIIKWLLKLFFLILGGLLREIFHLPEKPKPVKFNGVVVKNKNFHVFNKSFAKDLTTAYYKLYAFNYADVPTFVALDEHYAKDCNRAYYCDEYREGQNYYLTKKQRIVTIHDIDFESFETLGDGYAKDKRNTYFKGRYFKPDQASTPVNFNLLNH
;
A
#
# COMPACT_ATOMS: atom_id res chain seq x y z
N MET A 1 2.35 -42.69 -37.59
CA MET A 1 1.16 -41.81 -37.66
C MET A 1 0.88 -41.03 -36.37
N ARG A 2 0.88 -41.65 -35.17
CA ARG A 2 0.63 -40.94 -33.90
C ARG A 2 1.62 -39.81 -33.56
N ASP A 3 2.90 -39.98 -33.87
CA ASP A 3 3.92 -38.97 -33.54
C ASP A 3 3.94 -37.79 -34.50
N VAL A 4 3.56 -38.01 -35.76
CA VAL A 4 3.36 -36.94 -36.76
C VAL A 4 2.26 -35.98 -36.31
N PHE A 5 1.16 -36.52 -35.76
CA PHE A 5 0.04 -35.70 -35.27
C PHE A 5 0.42 -34.86 -34.03
N LYS A 6 1.32 -35.38 -33.18
CA LYS A 6 1.86 -34.62 -32.04
C LYS A 6 2.75 -33.47 -32.50
N ILE A 7 3.60 -33.71 -33.50
CA ILE A 7 4.48 -32.69 -34.08
C ILE A 7 3.65 -31.58 -34.75
N ILE A 8 2.63 -31.95 -35.53
CA ILE A 8 1.71 -30.97 -36.15
C ILE A 8 1.01 -30.13 -35.07
N LYS A 9 0.50 -30.76 -34.01
CA LYS A 9 -0.14 -30.04 -32.89
C LYS A 9 0.83 -29.10 -32.17
N TRP A 10 2.11 -29.47 -32.07
CA TRP A 10 3.15 -28.65 -31.48
C TRP A 10 3.50 -27.44 -32.37
N LEU A 11 3.66 -27.66 -33.68
CA LEU A 11 3.88 -26.60 -34.67
C LEU A 11 2.70 -25.63 -34.73
N LEU A 12 1.46 -26.13 -34.65
CA LEU A 12 0.26 -25.29 -34.60
C LEU A 12 0.29 -24.36 -33.38
N LYS A 13 0.61 -24.90 -32.18
CA LYS A 13 0.72 -24.10 -30.96
C LYS A 13 1.78 -23.00 -31.10
N LEU A 14 2.94 -23.33 -31.69
CA LEU A 14 4.02 -22.38 -31.89
C LEU A 14 3.62 -21.28 -32.88
N PHE A 15 2.94 -21.65 -33.98
CA PHE A 15 2.39 -20.71 -34.95
C PHE A 15 1.39 -19.74 -34.30
N PHE A 16 0.44 -20.23 -33.50
CA PHE A 16 -0.51 -19.35 -32.80
C PHE A 16 0.15 -18.47 -31.74
N LEU A 17 1.25 -18.90 -31.12
CA LEU A 17 2.01 -18.09 -30.17
C LEU A 17 2.72 -16.91 -30.88
N ILE A 18 3.40 -17.19 -31.99
CA ILE A 18 4.11 -16.19 -32.81
C ILE A 18 3.10 -15.25 -33.48
N LEU A 19 2.06 -15.81 -34.10
CA LEU A 19 1.02 -15.03 -34.79
C LEU A 19 0.25 -14.14 -33.80
N GLY A 20 -0.04 -14.62 -32.59
CA GLY A 20 -0.70 -13.80 -31.56
C GLY A 20 0.16 -12.62 -31.08
N GLY A 21 1.49 -12.78 -31.03
CA GLY A 21 2.43 -11.68 -30.75
C GLY A 21 2.49 -10.66 -31.89
N LEU A 22 2.63 -11.14 -33.13
CA LEU A 22 2.71 -10.31 -34.33
C LEU A 22 1.41 -9.51 -34.56
N LEU A 23 0.26 -10.16 -34.39
CA LEU A 23 -1.05 -9.51 -34.47
C LEU A 23 -1.22 -8.42 -33.41
N ARG A 24 -0.65 -8.58 -32.22
CA ARG A 24 -0.72 -7.55 -31.17
C ARG A 24 0.04 -6.28 -31.54
N GLU A 25 1.25 -6.42 -32.10
CA GLU A 25 2.03 -5.27 -32.57
C GLU A 25 1.37 -4.59 -33.77
N ILE A 26 0.88 -5.37 -34.74
CA ILE A 26 0.24 -4.82 -35.95
C ILE A 26 -1.07 -4.11 -35.62
N PHE A 27 -1.94 -4.73 -34.82
CA PHE A 27 -3.29 -4.22 -34.57
C PHE A 27 -3.39 -3.33 -33.32
N HIS A 28 -2.28 -3.05 -32.63
CA HIS A 28 -2.27 -2.23 -31.40
C HIS A 28 -3.39 -2.62 -30.43
N LEU A 29 -3.60 -3.94 -30.27
CA LEU A 29 -4.68 -4.44 -29.43
C LEU A 29 -4.47 -3.94 -28.00
N PRO A 30 -5.52 -3.42 -27.34
CA PRO A 30 -5.39 -2.90 -25.99
C PRO A 30 -4.80 -3.96 -25.08
N GLU A 31 -3.76 -3.59 -24.32
CA GLU A 31 -3.23 -4.48 -23.29
C GLU A 31 -4.37 -4.90 -22.38
N LYS A 32 -4.48 -6.21 -22.10
CA LYS A 32 -5.42 -6.66 -21.09
C LYS A 32 -5.08 -5.94 -19.79
N PRO A 33 -6.08 -5.40 -19.06
CA PRO A 33 -5.81 -4.68 -17.83
C PRO A 33 -5.01 -5.59 -16.89
N LYS A 34 -3.88 -5.07 -16.40
CA LYS A 34 -3.05 -5.81 -15.45
C LYS A 34 -3.87 -6.04 -14.18
N PRO A 35 -3.90 -7.26 -13.63
CA PRO A 35 -4.67 -7.54 -12.42
C PRO A 35 -4.11 -6.71 -11.26
N VAL A 36 -5.01 -6.06 -10.51
CA VAL A 36 -4.64 -5.35 -9.28
C VAL A 36 -4.11 -6.37 -8.27
N LYS A 37 -2.96 -6.08 -7.68
CA LYS A 37 -2.34 -6.90 -6.65
C LYS A 37 -2.15 -6.12 -5.37
N PHE A 38 -2.36 -6.77 -4.25
CA PHE A 38 -2.04 -6.25 -2.92
C PHE A 38 -1.17 -7.28 -2.20
N ASN A 39 0.01 -6.85 -1.76
CA ASN A 39 1.03 -7.71 -1.16
C ASN A 39 1.32 -9.00 -1.98
N GLY A 40 1.44 -8.85 -3.30
CA GLY A 40 1.72 -9.98 -4.22
C GLY A 40 0.52 -10.85 -4.58
N VAL A 41 -0.62 -10.69 -3.90
CA VAL A 41 -1.84 -11.47 -4.13
C VAL A 41 -2.76 -10.72 -5.08
N VAL A 42 -3.31 -11.41 -6.09
CA VAL A 42 -4.31 -10.85 -7.01
C VAL A 42 -5.61 -10.61 -6.26
N VAL A 43 -6.07 -9.36 -6.27
CA VAL A 43 -7.33 -8.94 -5.67
C VAL A 43 -8.47 -9.39 -6.59
N LYS A 44 -9.32 -10.31 -6.11
CA LYS A 44 -10.50 -10.79 -6.85
C LYS A 44 -11.80 -10.15 -6.38
N ASN A 45 -11.84 -9.69 -5.13
CA ASN A 45 -13.02 -9.07 -4.55
C ASN A 45 -13.16 -7.65 -5.07
N LYS A 46 -14.27 -7.37 -5.75
CA LYS A 46 -14.63 -6.06 -6.29
C LYS A 46 -14.81 -4.97 -5.23
N ASN A 47 -15.07 -5.36 -3.98
CA ASN A 47 -15.19 -4.42 -2.87
C ASN A 47 -13.85 -4.15 -2.17
N PHE A 48 -12.76 -4.78 -2.62
CA PHE A 48 -11.44 -4.58 -2.05
C PHE A 48 -10.78 -3.39 -2.74
N HIS A 49 -10.65 -2.31 -1.99
CA HIS A 49 -10.06 -1.06 -2.42
C HIS A 49 -8.60 -0.99 -1.95
N VAL A 50 -7.68 -0.86 -2.90
CA VAL A 50 -6.24 -0.66 -2.61
C VAL A 50 -5.97 0.84 -2.64
N PHE A 51 -5.54 1.41 -1.51
CA PHE A 51 -5.17 2.82 -1.44
C PHE A 51 -3.77 3.04 -2.01
N ASN A 52 -2.81 2.23 -1.56
CA ASN A 52 -1.41 2.32 -1.97
C ASN A 52 -0.69 0.97 -1.74
N LYS A 53 0.64 0.92 -1.82
CA LYS A 53 1.39 -0.36 -1.67
C LYS A 53 1.30 -0.94 -0.25
N SER A 54 0.91 -0.13 0.74
CA SER A 54 0.87 -0.50 2.15
C SER A 54 -0.54 -0.68 2.70
N PHE A 55 -1.53 0.06 2.20
CA PHE A 55 -2.89 0.06 2.73
C PHE A 55 -3.94 -0.38 1.72
N ALA A 56 -4.90 -1.14 2.21
CA ALA A 56 -6.11 -1.52 1.49
C ALA A 56 -7.28 -1.68 2.47
N LYS A 57 -8.51 -1.77 1.97
CA LYS A 57 -9.67 -2.17 2.75
C LYS A 57 -10.67 -2.96 1.92
N ASP A 58 -11.51 -3.73 2.58
CA ASP A 58 -12.80 -4.14 2.02
C ASP A 58 -13.95 -3.46 2.78
N LEU A 59 -15.18 -3.99 2.68
CA LEU A 59 -16.34 -3.41 3.38
C LEU A 59 -16.29 -3.53 4.90
N THR A 60 -15.49 -4.46 5.42
CA THR A 60 -15.51 -4.88 6.83
C THR A 60 -14.19 -4.72 7.54
N THR A 61 -13.08 -4.70 6.79
CA THR A 61 -11.73 -4.74 7.34
C THR A 61 -10.81 -3.78 6.59
N ALA A 62 -10.07 -2.97 7.33
CA ALA A 62 -8.92 -2.23 6.81
C ALA A 62 -7.64 -3.06 7.02
N TYR A 63 -6.65 -2.88 6.15
CA TYR A 63 -5.39 -3.63 6.14
C TYR A 63 -4.19 -2.72 6.04
N TYR A 64 -3.17 -3.02 6.85
CA TYR A 64 -1.79 -2.62 6.59
C TYR A 64 -1.02 -3.88 6.16
N LYS A 65 -0.69 -3.97 4.88
CA LYS A 65 -0.09 -5.16 4.25
C LYS A 65 -0.88 -6.42 4.57
N LEU A 66 -0.29 -7.38 5.29
CA LEU A 66 -0.93 -8.64 5.65
C LEU A 66 -1.75 -8.58 6.95
N TYR A 67 -1.78 -7.43 7.63
CA TYR A 67 -2.36 -7.30 8.96
C TYR A 67 -3.65 -6.50 8.89
N ALA A 68 -4.71 -7.07 9.45
CA ALA A 68 -6.00 -6.42 9.62
C ALA A 68 -5.97 -5.46 10.82
N PHE A 69 -6.65 -4.33 10.68
CA PHE A 69 -6.97 -3.46 11.80
C PHE A 69 -8.18 -4.01 12.57
N ASN A 70 -8.04 -4.21 13.87
CA ASN A 70 -9.12 -4.78 14.69
C ASN A 70 -10.22 -3.76 15.06
N TYR A 71 -9.90 -2.45 15.08
CA TYR A 71 -10.79 -1.41 15.62
C TYR A 71 -10.87 -0.16 14.73
N ALA A 72 -10.61 -0.33 13.43
CA ALA A 72 -10.76 0.76 12.48
C ALA A 72 -12.23 0.97 12.12
N ASP A 73 -12.64 2.23 12.02
CA ASP A 73 -13.88 2.57 11.34
C ASP A 73 -13.65 2.45 9.82
N VAL A 74 -13.95 1.27 9.30
CA VAL A 74 -13.67 0.92 7.89
C VAL A 74 -14.39 1.81 6.88
N PRO A 75 -15.66 2.24 7.10
CA PRO A 75 -16.33 3.18 6.19
C PRO A 75 -15.53 4.46 5.98
N THR A 76 -15.01 5.08 7.05
CA THR A 76 -14.28 6.34 7.00
C THR A 76 -12.76 6.20 6.87
N PHE A 77 -12.24 4.97 6.92
CA PHE A 77 -10.82 4.70 6.80
C PHE A 77 -10.25 5.20 5.46
N VAL A 78 -9.18 5.97 5.55
CA VAL A 78 -8.39 6.50 4.43
C VAL A 78 -6.89 6.38 4.72
N ALA A 79 -6.12 6.00 3.70
CA ALA A 79 -4.65 6.10 3.77
C ALA A 79 -4.22 7.52 3.39
N LEU A 80 -3.31 8.10 4.18
CA LEU A 80 -2.74 9.43 3.93
C LEU A 80 -1.42 9.33 3.19
N ASP A 81 -0.58 8.36 3.57
CA ASP A 81 0.61 7.96 2.84
C ASP A 81 0.92 6.46 3.08
N GLU A 82 2.18 6.06 2.89
CA GLU A 82 2.65 4.68 3.06
C GLU A 82 2.77 4.20 4.51
N HIS A 83 2.74 5.13 5.46
CA HIS A 83 2.90 4.89 6.88
C HIS A 83 1.72 5.42 7.70
N TYR A 84 1.02 6.44 7.26
CA TYR A 84 -0.11 7.03 7.95
C TYR A 84 -1.45 6.70 7.28
N ALA A 85 -2.42 6.36 8.13
CA ALA A 85 -3.82 6.26 7.79
C ALA A 85 -4.66 6.88 8.91
N LYS A 86 -5.91 7.22 8.62
CA LYS A 86 -6.86 7.68 9.62
C LYS A 86 -8.27 7.17 9.36
N ASP A 87 -9.08 7.19 10.39
CA ASP A 87 -10.53 7.07 10.31
C ASP A 87 -11.18 8.24 11.08
N CYS A 88 -12.50 8.24 11.23
CA CYS A 88 -13.23 9.31 11.92
C CYS A 88 -12.95 9.40 13.44
N ASN A 89 -12.28 8.42 14.03
CA ASN A 89 -12.03 8.34 15.48
C ASN A 89 -10.56 8.53 15.84
N ARG A 90 -9.62 8.13 14.96
CA ARG A 90 -8.18 8.08 15.28
C ARG A 90 -7.29 8.06 14.04
N ALA A 91 -5.99 8.25 14.26
CA ALA A 91 -4.95 8.04 13.25
C ALA A 91 -4.07 6.85 13.62
N TYR A 92 -3.36 6.36 12.61
CA TYR A 92 -2.50 5.19 12.69
C TYR A 92 -1.16 5.49 12.03
N TYR A 93 -0.06 5.20 12.73
CA TYR A 93 1.27 5.11 12.13
C TYR A 93 1.69 3.65 12.03
N CYS A 94 2.03 3.20 10.83
CA CYS A 94 2.34 1.81 10.51
C CYS A 94 3.75 1.70 9.96
N ASP A 95 4.50 0.74 10.47
CA ASP A 95 5.89 0.54 10.10
C ASP A 95 6.28 -0.93 10.16
N GLU A 96 7.36 -1.27 9.49
CA GLU A 96 7.99 -2.57 9.57
C GLU A 96 9.32 -2.47 10.29
N TYR A 97 9.54 -3.32 11.27
CA TYR A 97 10.81 -3.39 11.99
C TYR A 97 11.34 -4.82 12.01
N ARG A 98 12.64 -4.93 12.30
CA ARG A 98 13.32 -6.22 12.49
C ARG A 98 13.90 -6.22 13.89
N GLU A 99 13.77 -7.35 14.58
CA GLU A 99 14.42 -7.52 15.87
C GLU A 99 15.87 -7.95 15.67
N GLY A 100 16.80 -7.35 16.42
CA GLY A 100 18.24 -7.52 16.20
C GLY A 100 18.71 -8.97 16.25
N GLN A 101 18.11 -9.81 17.08
CA GLN A 101 18.47 -11.23 17.20
C GLN A 101 17.98 -12.09 16.02
N ASN A 102 17.01 -11.60 15.24
CA ASN A 102 16.36 -12.33 14.12
C ASN A 102 16.33 -11.48 12.85
N TYR A 103 17.32 -10.59 12.67
CA TYR A 103 17.33 -9.56 11.63
C TYR A 103 17.09 -10.12 10.21
N TYR A 104 17.51 -11.37 9.95
CA TYR A 104 17.35 -12.04 8.67
C TYR A 104 16.11 -12.94 8.56
N LEU A 105 15.39 -13.20 9.66
CA LEU A 105 14.40 -14.28 9.74
C LEU A 105 12.96 -13.80 9.71
N THR A 106 12.62 -12.69 10.36
CA THR A 106 11.21 -12.27 10.48
C THR A 106 11.05 -10.76 10.49
N LYS A 107 10.31 -10.25 9.50
CA LYS A 107 9.88 -8.85 9.44
C LYS A 107 8.64 -8.70 10.33
N LYS A 108 8.72 -7.84 11.34
CA LYS A 108 7.59 -7.52 12.22
C LYS A 108 6.92 -6.24 11.75
N GLN A 109 5.63 -6.13 12.04
CA GLN A 109 4.84 -4.94 11.74
C GLN A 109 4.40 -4.30 13.05
N ARG A 110 4.42 -2.97 13.06
CA ARG A 110 4.02 -2.15 14.20
C ARG A 110 2.95 -1.18 13.73
N ILE A 111 1.81 -1.18 14.41
CA ILE A 111 0.75 -0.20 14.24
C ILE A 111 0.67 0.60 15.55
N VAL A 112 0.95 1.89 15.48
CA VAL A 112 0.80 2.83 16.59
C VAL A 112 -0.52 3.56 16.39
N THR A 113 -1.42 3.45 17.35
CA THR A 113 -2.69 4.18 17.34
C THR A 113 -2.52 5.52 18.04
N ILE A 114 -3.02 6.58 17.42
CA ILE A 114 -2.95 7.95 17.92
C ILE A 114 -4.37 8.37 18.27
N HIS A 115 -4.58 8.64 19.56
CA HIS A 115 -5.86 9.10 20.11
C HIS A 115 -5.86 10.62 20.28
N ASP A 116 -7.05 11.18 20.52
CA ASP A 116 -7.26 12.61 20.81
C ASP A 116 -6.73 13.56 19.73
N ILE A 117 -6.76 13.09 18.49
CA ILE A 117 -6.39 13.90 17.32
C ILE A 117 -7.54 14.81 16.90
N ASP A 118 -7.18 15.91 16.25
CA ASP A 118 -8.13 16.66 15.43
C ASP A 118 -8.23 16.02 14.03
N PHE A 119 -9.19 15.12 13.86
CA PHE A 119 -9.29 14.25 12.68
C PHE A 119 -9.47 15.04 11.36
N GLU A 120 -10.15 16.18 11.39
CA GLU A 120 -10.38 17.01 10.20
C GLU A 120 -9.07 17.61 9.70
N SER A 121 -8.25 18.15 10.61
CA SER A 121 -6.97 18.79 10.27
C SER A 121 -5.78 17.84 10.24
N PHE A 122 -5.95 16.57 10.61
CA PHE A 122 -4.85 15.61 10.61
C PHE A 122 -4.33 15.34 9.19
N GLU A 123 -3.06 15.66 8.98
CA GLU A 123 -2.33 15.54 7.72
C GLU A 123 -0.93 14.94 7.93
N THR A 124 -0.42 14.24 6.92
CA THR A 124 0.97 13.78 6.88
C THR A 124 1.87 14.85 6.27
N LEU A 125 3.08 14.97 6.81
CA LEU A 125 4.13 15.86 6.29
C LEU A 125 5.24 15.08 5.56
N GLY A 126 5.12 13.76 5.46
CA GLY A 126 6.16 12.88 4.92
C GLY A 126 7.22 12.52 5.96
N ASP A 127 8.10 11.58 5.60
CA ASP A 127 9.24 11.11 6.43
C ASP A 127 8.89 10.70 7.87
N GLY A 128 7.66 10.23 8.06
CA GLY A 128 7.14 9.81 9.37
C GLY A 128 6.63 10.97 10.24
N TYR A 129 6.64 12.20 9.75
CA TYR A 129 6.02 13.34 10.39
C TYR A 129 4.55 13.48 10.00
N ALA A 130 3.73 13.87 10.97
CA ALA A 130 2.34 14.23 10.78
C ALA A 130 1.97 15.34 11.77
N LYS A 131 0.86 16.03 11.52
CA LYS A 131 0.33 17.04 12.42
C LYS A 131 -1.18 17.08 12.35
N ASP A 132 -1.76 17.68 13.37
CA ASP A 132 -3.11 18.22 13.33
C ASP A 132 -3.08 19.69 13.77
N LYS A 133 -4.24 20.31 13.98
CA LYS A 133 -4.34 21.72 14.40
C LYS A 133 -3.64 22.02 15.74
N ARG A 134 -3.46 21.02 16.61
CA ARG A 134 -3.03 21.17 18.02
C ARG A 134 -1.67 20.54 18.28
N ASN A 135 -1.32 19.49 17.56
CA ASN A 135 -0.22 18.59 17.88
C ASN A 135 0.62 18.24 16.65
N THR A 136 1.88 17.92 16.91
CA THR A 136 2.81 17.33 15.94
C THR A 136 3.22 15.94 16.36
N TYR A 137 3.42 15.06 15.38
CA TYR A 137 3.68 13.65 15.58
C TYR A 137 4.89 13.19 14.76
N PHE A 138 5.74 12.38 15.37
CA PHE A 138 6.81 11.67 14.70
C PHE A 138 6.64 10.18 14.93
N LYS A 139 6.44 9.42 13.85
CA LYS A 139 6.22 7.97 13.87
C LYS A 139 5.12 7.54 14.84
N GLY A 140 4.01 8.30 14.82
CA GLY A 140 2.85 8.10 15.68
C GLY A 140 3.01 8.53 17.13
N ARG A 141 4.11 9.21 17.49
CA ARG A 141 4.33 9.74 18.84
C ARG A 141 4.22 11.25 18.82
N TYR A 142 3.42 11.81 19.72
CA TYR A 142 3.37 13.25 19.95
C TYR A 142 4.75 13.77 20.36
N PHE A 143 5.11 14.95 19.87
CA PHE A 143 6.23 15.73 20.36
C PHE A 143 5.85 17.21 20.33
N LYS A 144 6.42 18.01 21.24
CA LYS A 144 6.35 19.48 21.14
C LYS A 144 7.60 20.01 20.44
N PRO A 145 7.46 20.90 19.45
CA PRO A 145 8.59 21.56 18.82
C PRO A 145 9.46 22.35 19.83
N ASP A 146 8.87 22.81 20.94
CA ASP A 146 9.57 23.60 21.97
C ASP A 146 10.60 22.80 22.81
N GLN A 147 10.64 21.47 22.68
CA GLN A 147 11.61 20.59 23.35
C GLN A 147 12.74 20.13 22.41
N ALA A 148 12.75 20.57 21.14
CA ALA A 148 13.83 20.30 20.21
C ALA A 148 14.67 21.56 20.02
N SER A 149 15.89 21.55 20.54
CA SER A 149 16.94 22.45 20.08
C SER A 149 17.07 22.34 18.55
N THR A 150 16.86 23.47 17.88
CA THR A 150 16.86 23.74 16.42
C THR A 150 15.51 23.57 15.69
N PRO A 151 14.96 24.65 15.10
CA PRO A 151 13.82 24.56 14.20
C PRO A 151 14.29 24.02 12.85
N VAL A 152 13.82 22.83 12.47
CA VAL A 152 13.79 22.44 11.05
C VAL A 152 12.77 23.36 10.38
N ASN A 153 13.27 24.26 9.54
CA ASN A 153 12.45 25.19 8.78
C ASN A 153 11.74 24.41 7.67
N PHE A 154 10.45 24.10 7.87
CA PHE A 154 9.62 23.34 6.92
C PHE A 154 9.34 24.11 5.60
N ASN A 155 9.83 25.34 5.44
CA ASN A 155 9.61 26.17 4.25
C ASN A 155 10.61 25.93 3.09
N LEU A 156 11.45 24.90 3.13
CA LEU A 156 12.51 24.69 2.12
C LEU A 156 12.35 23.47 1.20
N LEU A 157 11.22 22.77 1.20
CA LEU A 157 11.00 21.60 0.32
C LEU A 157 10.09 21.84 -0.90
N ASN A 158 9.69 23.09 -1.16
CA ASN A 158 8.94 23.44 -2.36
C ASN A 158 9.73 24.44 -3.22
N HIS A 159 10.77 23.95 -3.91
CA HIS A 159 11.30 24.55 -5.14
C HIS A 159 11.85 23.45 -6.06
#